data_AF-A0A5S3V253-F1
#
_entry.id   AF-A0A5S3V253-F1
#
_cell.length_a   1.000
_cell.length_b   1.000
_cell.length_c   1.000
_cell.angle_alpha   90.00
_cell.angle_beta   90.00
_cell.angle_gamma   90.00
#
_symmetry.space_group_name_H-M   'P 1'
#
loop_
_entity.id
_entity.type
_entity.pdbx_description
1 polymer ?
#
loop_
_entity_poly.entity_id
_entity_poly.type
_entity_poly.pdbx_seq_one_letter_code
_entity_poly.pdbx_strand_id
1 'polypeptide(L)'
;MKALLPVLLVLFPILANAADINCKGKVTWVMDYPHQCSGNTAFRTSASNGKWICPPSDKGNAIVLAALAAGKSVEVYIDDKNGSISCSSLPDYVSARYIIINP
;
A
#
# COMPACT_ATOMS: atom_id res chain seq x y z
N MET A 1 28.57 31.82 -15.53
CA MET A 1 27.88 30.52 -15.73
C MET A 1 28.19 29.44 -14.68
N LYS A 2 29.19 29.59 -13.79
CA LYS A 2 29.51 28.58 -12.75
C LYS A 2 28.71 28.67 -11.44
N ALA A 3 28.05 29.80 -11.17
CA ALA A 3 27.33 30.03 -9.90
C ALA A 3 25.84 29.63 -9.92
N LEU A 4 25.28 29.21 -11.06
CA LEU A 4 23.87 28.82 -11.20
C LEU A 4 23.62 27.35 -10.78
N LEU A 5 24.62 26.49 -10.89
CA LEU A 5 24.54 25.07 -10.55
C LEU A 5 24.28 24.78 -9.04
N PRO A 6 24.94 25.47 -8.07
CA PRO A 6 24.67 25.21 -6.66
C PRO A 6 23.29 25.69 -6.21
N VAL A 7 22.74 26.75 -6.81
CA VAL A 7 21.40 27.27 -6.49
C VAL A 7 20.30 26.30 -6.92
N LEU A 8 20.49 25.63 -8.06
CA LEU A 8 19.52 24.65 -8.57
C LEU A 8 19.43 23.41 -7.67
N LEU A 9 20.54 22.98 -7.06
CA LEU A 9 20.59 21.80 -6.20
C LEU A 9 19.83 21.97 -4.87
N VAL A 10 19.67 23.21 -4.40
CA VAL A 10 18.95 23.53 -3.15
C VAL A 10 17.43 23.51 -3.33
N LEU A 11 16.92 23.61 -4.57
CA LEU A 11 15.48 23.66 -4.89
C LEU A 11 14.85 22.29 -5.19
N PHE A 12 15.66 21.24 -5.37
CA PHE A 12 15.16 19.89 -5.68
C PHE A 12 14.40 19.14 -4.56
N PRO A 13 14.64 19.33 -3.24
CA PRO A 13 13.99 18.48 -2.24
C PRO A 13 12.49 18.76 -2.06
N ILE A 14 11.96 19.85 -2.63
CA ILE A 14 10.56 20.26 -2.49
C ILE A 14 9.61 19.41 -3.36
N LEU A 15 10.14 18.71 -4.37
CA LEU A 15 9.34 17.92 -5.32
C LEU A 15 9.16 16.45 -4.93
N ALA A 16 9.87 15.97 -3.91
CA ALA A 16 9.77 14.59 -3.44
C ALA A 16 8.75 14.49 -2.28
N ASN A 17 7.48 14.20 -2.61
CA ASN A 17 6.46 13.92 -1.60
C ASN A 17 6.25 12.40 -1.51
N ALA A 18 7.04 11.76 -0.65
CA ALA A 18 6.80 10.36 -0.28
C ALA A 18 5.64 10.32 0.72
N ALA A 19 4.42 10.18 0.21
CA ALA A 19 3.22 10.05 1.02
C ALA A 19 2.61 8.65 0.85
N ASP A 20 1.88 8.24 1.88
CA ASP A 20 1.14 6.99 1.87
C ASP A 20 -0.37 7.29 1.90
N ILE A 21 -1.11 6.56 1.09
CA ILE A 21 -2.58 6.54 1.13
C ILE A 21 -3.06 5.38 2.01
N ASN A 22 -4.02 5.66 2.90
CA ASN A 22 -4.63 4.64 3.75
C ASN A 22 -5.91 4.09 3.12
N CYS A 23 -5.87 2.87 2.61
CA CYS A 23 -7.00 2.16 2.03
C CYS A 23 -7.69 1.25 3.05
N LYS A 24 -8.05 1.84 4.19
CA LYS A 24 -8.71 1.18 5.32
C LYS A 24 -10.02 0.50 4.91
N GLY A 25 -10.20 -0.74 5.30
CA GLY A 25 -11.45 -1.45 5.05
C GLY A 25 -11.48 -2.86 5.62
N LYS A 26 -12.66 -3.49 5.55
CA LYS A 26 -12.84 -4.88 5.95
C LYS A 26 -12.18 -5.80 4.92
N VAL A 27 -11.40 -6.78 5.38
CA VAL A 27 -10.85 -7.81 4.48
C VAL A 27 -12.01 -8.68 3.98
N THR A 28 -12.13 -8.81 2.66
CA THR A 28 -13.24 -9.55 2.02
C THR A 28 -12.77 -10.81 1.32
N TRP A 29 -11.53 -10.82 0.84
CA TRP A 29 -10.93 -11.94 0.12
C TRP A 29 -9.46 -12.06 0.52
N VAL A 30 -8.97 -13.30 0.64
CA VAL A 30 -7.54 -13.61 0.75
C VAL A 30 -7.25 -14.75 -0.24
N MET A 31 -6.20 -14.60 -1.02
CA MET A 31 -5.71 -15.54 -2.02
C MET A 31 -4.30 -15.96 -1.65
N ASP A 32 -4.05 -17.27 -1.66
CA ASP A 32 -2.72 -17.80 -1.41
C ASP A 32 -1.83 -17.74 -2.66
N TYR A 33 -0.58 -17.34 -2.44
CA TYR A 33 0.56 -17.38 -3.37
C TYR A 33 0.34 -16.87 -4.83
N PRO A 34 -0.25 -15.68 -5.07
CA PRO A 34 -0.20 -15.09 -6.41
C PRO A 34 1.22 -14.65 -6.76
N HIS A 35 1.66 -14.95 -7.98
CA HIS A 35 3.00 -14.64 -8.50
C HIS A 35 3.37 -13.15 -8.32
N GLN A 36 2.38 -12.26 -8.38
CA GLN A 36 2.53 -10.80 -8.25
C GLN A 36 2.90 -10.33 -6.83
N CYS A 37 2.69 -11.15 -5.81
CA CYS A 37 2.94 -10.78 -4.41
C CYS A 37 4.24 -11.37 -3.84
N SER A 38 5.17 -11.80 -4.69
CA SER A 38 6.52 -12.25 -4.30
C SER A 38 6.51 -13.33 -3.21
N GLY A 39 5.56 -14.26 -3.30
CA GLY A 39 5.39 -15.37 -2.36
C GLY A 39 4.56 -15.05 -1.12
N ASN A 40 4.04 -13.84 -0.97
CA ASN A 40 3.02 -13.51 0.02
C ASN A 40 1.61 -13.80 -0.51
N THR A 41 0.63 -13.78 0.39
CA THR A 41 -0.78 -13.78 0.02
C THR A 41 -1.16 -12.51 -0.75
N ALA A 42 -2.32 -12.50 -1.41
CA ALA A 42 -2.99 -11.25 -1.80
C ALA A 42 -4.32 -11.13 -1.10
N PHE A 43 -4.79 -9.90 -0.88
CA PHE A 43 -6.10 -9.68 -0.28
C PHE A 43 -6.81 -8.48 -0.88
N ARG A 44 -8.12 -8.41 -0.62
CA ARG A 44 -8.97 -7.26 -0.96
C ARG A 44 -9.56 -6.69 0.30
N THR A 45 -9.69 -5.37 0.34
CA THR A 45 -10.51 -4.67 1.34
C THR A 45 -11.76 -4.09 0.69
N SER A 46 -12.77 -3.75 1.49
CA SER A 46 -13.93 -2.98 1.03
C SER A 46 -13.57 -1.63 0.37
N ALA A 47 -12.40 -1.07 0.69
CA ALA A 47 -11.91 0.19 0.12
C ALA A 47 -10.97 0.02 -1.08
N SER A 48 -10.53 -1.22 -1.38
CA SER A 48 -9.60 -1.51 -2.48
C SER A 48 -10.24 -1.49 -3.87
N ASN A 49 -11.55 -1.25 -3.99
CA ASN A 49 -12.30 -1.26 -5.26
C ASN A 49 -12.06 -2.54 -6.11
N GLY A 50 -11.95 -3.69 -5.44
CA GLY A 50 -11.70 -4.98 -6.09
C GLY A 50 -10.24 -5.23 -6.51
N LYS A 51 -9.31 -4.34 -6.14
CA LYS A 51 -7.88 -4.47 -6.43
C LYS A 51 -7.16 -5.30 -5.38
N TRP A 52 -6.14 -6.04 -5.81
CA TRP A 52 -5.39 -6.92 -4.92
C TRP A 52 -4.26 -6.18 -4.25
N ILE A 53 -4.13 -6.40 -2.95
CA ILE A 53 -3.08 -5.82 -2.12
C ILE A 53 -2.18 -6.96 -1.66
N CYS A 54 -0.88 -6.79 -1.83
CA CYS A 54 0.14 -7.71 -1.34
C CYS A 54 0.64 -7.25 0.04
N PRO A 55 0.55 -8.08 1.09
CA PRO A 55 1.19 -7.80 2.36
C PRO A 55 2.72 -7.71 2.19
N PRO A 56 3.41 -6.89 3.01
CA PRO A 56 4.85 -6.71 2.89
C PRO A 56 5.67 -7.88 3.46
N SER A 57 5.04 -8.84 4.16
CA SER A 57 5.73 -9.94 4.84
C SER A 57 4.76 -11.06 5.28
N ASP A 58 5.33 -12.19 5.72
CA ASP A 58 4.60 -13.30 6.35
C ASP A 58 3.77 -12.88 7.57
N LYS A 59 4.26 -11.92 8.37
CA LYS A 59 3.50 -11.36 9.49
C LYS A 59 2.30 -10.55 8.99
N GLY A 60 2.46 -9.86 7.87
CA GLY A 60 1.35 -9.19 7.17
C GLY A 60 0.29 -10.19 6.68
N ASN A 61 0.71 -11.34 6.14
CA ASN A 61 -0.21 -12.42 5.75
C ASN A 61 -1.04 -12.88 6.97
N ALA A 62 -0.39 -13.12 8.11
CA ALA A 62 -1.06 -13.52 9.34
C ALA A 62 -2.06 -12.46 9.85
N ILE A 63 -1.70 -11.17 9.82
CA ILE A 63 -2.59 -10.06 10.20
C ILE A 63 -3.85 -10.04 9.35
N VAL A 64 -3.70 -10.16 8.03
CA VAL A 64 -4.81 -10.10 7.07
C VAL A 64 -5.74 -11.31 7.25
N LEU A 65 -5.18 -12.50 7.45
CA LEU A 65 -5.95 -13.71 7.75
C LEU A 65 -6.71 -13.59 9.07
N ALA A 66 -6.07 -13.08 10.12
CA ALA A 66 -6.71 -12.83 11.40
C ALA A 66 -7.85 -11.80 11.28
N ALA A 67 -7.65 -10.73 10.51
CA ALA A 67 -8.68 -9.73 10.25
C ALA A 67 -9.88 -10.31 9.50
N LEU A 68 -9.65 -11.15 8.49
CA LEU A 68 -10.71 -11.85 7.76
C LEU A 68 -11.51 -12.75 8.70
N ALA A 69 -10.83 -13.59 9.48
CA ALA A 69 -11.45 -14.52 10.42
C ALA A 69 -12.26 -13.80 11.52
N ALA A 70 -11.74 -12.67 12.03
CA ALA A 70 -12.42 -11.85 13.04
C ALA A 70 -13.46 -10.89 12.44
N GLY A 71 -13.58 -10.80 11.12
CA GLY A 71 -14.44 -9.83 10.44
C GLY A 71 -14.07 -8.37 10.70
N LYS A 72 -12.81 -8.08 11.03
CA LYS A 72 -12.29 -6.75 11.38
C LYS A 72 -11.80 -5.98 10.16
N SER A 73 -11.77 -4.66 10.29
CA SER A 73 -11.11 -3.78 9.33
C SER A 73 -9.62 -3.67 9.60
N VAL A 74 -8.84 -3.54 8.53
CA VAL A 74 -7.41 -3.25 8.58
C VAL A 74 -7.15 -1.88 7.97
N GLU A 75 -6.14 -1.20 8.48
CA GLU A 75 -5.56 -0.02 7.84
C GLU A 75 -4.43 -0.47 6.93
N VAL A 76 -4.46 -0.05 5.67
CA VAL A 76 -3.50 -0.50 4.65
C VAL A 76 -2.86 0.73 4.06
N TYR A 77 -1.57 0.90 4.29
CA TYR A 77 -0.83 2.04 3.80
C TYR A 77 -0.05 1.65 2.55
N ILE A 78 -0.28 2.40 1.48
CA ILE A 78 0.28 2.16 0.15
C ILE A 78 0.98 3.43 -0.30
N ASP A 79 2.15 3.28 -0.92
CA ASP A 79 2.88 4.38 -1.57
C ASP A 79 1.99 5.07 -2.61
N ASP A 80 1.66 6.35 -2.40
CA ASP A 80 0.74 7.10 -3.26
C ASP A 80 1.36 7.49 -4.60
N LYS A 81 2.64 7.15 -4.81
CA LYS A 81 3.40 7.44 -6.02
C LYS A 81 3.38 8.93 -6.35
N ASN A 82 3.64 9.78 -5.34
CA ASN A 82 3.57 11.24 -5.40
C ASN A 82 2.17 11.72 -5.82
N GLY A 83 1.13 11.13 -5.23
CA GLY A 83 -0.27 11.46 -5.47
C GLY A 83 -0.84 10.97 -6.81
N SER A 84 -0.15 10.09 -7.54
CA SER A 84 -0.64 9.56 -8.82
C SER A 84 -1.64 8.41 -8.67
N ILE A 85 -1.76 7.82 -7.47
CA ILE A 85 -2.76 6.80 -7.18
C ILE A 85 -3.59 7.15 -5.93
N SER A 86 -4.79 6.55 -5.88
CA SER A 86 -5.72 6.63 -4.76
C SER A 86 -6.33 5.25 -4.52
N CYS A 87 -7.07 5.06 -3.43
CA CYS A 87 -7.69 3.76 -3.14
C CYS A 87 -8.70 3.31 -4.19
N SER A 88 -9.32 4.25 -4.93
CA SER A 88 -10.23 3.94 -6.04
C SER A 88 -9.52 3.65 -7.36
N SER A 89 -8.27 4.11 -7.51
CA SER A 89 -7.44 4.01 -8.72
C SER A 89 -6.21 3.13 -8.55
N LEU A 90 -6.25 2.17 -7.61
CA LEU A 90 -5.15 1.21 -7.43
C LEU A 90 -4.96 0.35 -8.70
N PRO A 91 -3.72 -0.03 -9.03
CA PRO A 91 -3.47 -1.04 -10.04
C PRO A 91 -4.02 -2.40 -9.58
N ASP A 92 -4.13 -3.36 -10.51
CA ASP A 92 -4.71 -4.69 -10.22
C ASP A 92 -4.01 -5.42 -9.06
N TYR A 93 -2.71 -5.23 -8.93
CA TYR A 93 -1.90 -5.67 -7.79
C TYR A 93 -1.06 -4.50 -7.28
N VAL A 94 -1.06 -4.29 -5.96
CA VAL A 94 -0.28 -3.24 -5.32
C VAL A 94 0.34 -3.73 -4.01
N SER A 95 1.58 -3.37 -3.75
CA SER A 95 2.24 -3.69 -2.48
C SER A 95 1.83 -2.69 -1.40
N ALA A 96 1.36 -3.19 -0.26
CA ALA A 96 1.25 -2.37 0.94
C ALA A 96 2.65 -2.14 1.53
N ARG A 97 2.91 -0.93 2.03
CA ARG A 97 4.10 -0.66 2.85
C ARG A 97 3.95 -1.29 4.24
N TYR A 98 2.79 -1.12 4.85
CA TYR A 98 2.46 -1.70 6.15
C TYR A 98 0.94 -1.84 6.32
N ILE A 99 0.57 -2.74 7.24
CA ILE A 99 -0.82 -3.08 7.54
C ILE A 99 -0.98 -3.04 9.05
N ILE A 100 -2.05 -2.40 9.52
CA ILE A 100 -2.39 -2.31 10.95
C ILE A 100 -3.74 -2.97 11.15
N ILE A 101 -3.82 -3.85 12.15
CA ILE A 101 -5.08 -4.34 12.70
C ILE A 101 -5.25 -3.73 14.09
N ASN A 102 -6.39 -3.07 14.31
CA ASN A 102 -6.73 -2.56 15.64
C ASN A 102 -7.51 -3.65 16.39
N PRO A 103 -7.12 -3.99 17.64
CA PRO A 103 -7.84 -4.97 18.47
C PRO A 103 -9.34 -4.64 18.61
#